data_AF-C7TYQ7-F1
#
_entry.id   AF-C7TYQ7-F1
#
_cell.length_a   1.000
_cell.length_b   1.000
_cell.length_c   1.000
_cell.angle_alpha   90.00
_cell.angle_beta   90.00
_cell.angle_gamma   90.00
#
_symmetry.space_group_name_H-M   'P 1'
#
loop_
_entity.id
_entity.type
_entity.pdbx_description
1 polymer ?
#
loop_
_entity_poly.entity_id
_entity_poly.type
_entity_poly.pdbx_seq_one_letter_code
_entity_poly.pdbx_strand_id
1 'polypeptide(L)' 'MMFGRGKSGLSKPEKVDSLENLKYLYSVLQKNRVVNEHNYRILVEAVRLIAEMLIWGNQNDSSVMDFFLEGIFWNIFYNL' A
#
# COMPACT_ATOMS: atom_id res chain seq x y z
N MET A 1 31.43 -24.35 -9.64
CA MET A 1 30.03 -24.00 -9.99
C MET A 1 29.19 -24.30 -8.75
N MET A 2 28.36 -23.45 -8.14
CA MET A 2 27.82 -22.11 -8.37
C MET A 2 27.46 -21.52 -6.99
N PHE A 3 27.69 -20.21 -6.78
CA PHE A 3 27.06 -19.45 -5.69
C PHE A 3 25.92 -18.62 -6.32
N GLY A 4 24.67 -18.96 -6.02
CA GLY A 4 23.50 -18.18 -6.42
C GLY A 4 23.22 -17.07 -5.41
N ARG A 5 23.57 -15.82 -5.74
CA ARG A 5 23.18 -14.63 -4.97
C ARG A 5 22.02 -13.92 -5.63
N GLY A 6 20.90 -13.88 -4.91
CA GLY A 6 20.05 -12.70 -4.71
C GLY A 6 19.36 -12.09 -5.93
N LYS A 7 18.09 -12.46 -6.16
CA LYS A 7 17.13 -11.57 -6.79
C LYS A 7 16.34 -10.85 -5.71
N SER A 8 16.84 -9.70 -5.26
CA SER A 8 16.03 -8.68 -4.57
C SER A 8 15.22 -7.92 -5.61
N GLY A 9 14.21 -8.59 -6.17
CA GLY A 9 13.20 -7.97 -7.01
C GLY A 9 11.94 -7.85 -6.17
N LEU A 10 11.60 -6.64 -5.75
CA LEU A 10 10.32 -6.33 -5.14
C LEU A 10 9.24 -6.61 -6.20
N SER A 11 8.74 -7.83 -6.23
CA SER A 11 7.71 -8.29 -7.18
C SER A 11 6.45 -7.48 -6.94
N LYS A 12 5.88 -6.92 -8.01
CA LYS A 12 4.53 -6.37 -8.00
C LYS A 12 3.59 -7.50 -7.54
N PRO A 13 2.78 -7.31 -6.48
CA PRO A 13 1.89 -8.37 -6.03
C PRO A 13 0.88 -8.71 -7.14
N GLU A 14 0.67 -10.01 -7.38
CA GLU A 14 -0.17 -10.55 -8.46
C GLU A 14 -1.67 -10.25 -8.30
N LYS A 15 -2.11 -9.84 -7.10
CA LYS A 15 -3.51 -9.51 -6.81
C LYS A 15 -3.64 -8.06 -6.41
N VAL A 16 -4.39 -7.28 -7.21
CA VAL A 16 -4.61 -5.84 -7.04
C VAL A 16 -5.27 -5.52 -5.70
N ASP A 17 -6.09 -6.42 -5.19
CA ASP A 17 -6.95 -6.31 -4.03
C ASP A 17 -6.41 -7.07 -2.80
N SER A 18 -5.12 -7.43 -2.82
CA SER A 18 -4.45 -8.11 -1.72
C SER A 18 -3.85 -7.15 -0.68
N LEU A 19 -3.80 -7.60 0.58
CA LEU A 19 -3.15 -6.89 1.69
C LEU A 19 -1.69 -6.52 1.38
N GLU A 20 -0.98 -7.33 0.59
CA GLU A 20 0.40 -7.08 0.18
C GLU A 20 0.51 -5.87 -0.76
N ASN A 21 -0.47 -5.68 -1.64
CA ASN A 21 -0.55 -4.49 -2.50
C ASN A 21 -0.85 -3.23 -1.68
N LEU A 22 -1.74 -3.30 -0.67
CA LEU A 22 -1.98 -2.19 0.25
C LEU A 22 -0.70 -1.78 0.99
N LYS A 23 0.07 -2.76 1.51
CA LYS A 23 1.36 -2.49 2.17
C LYS A 23 2.38 -1.84 1.23
N TYR A 24 2.43 -2.28 -0.02
CA TYR A 24 3.29 -1.67 -1.03
C TYR A 24 2.89 -0.22 -1.32
N LEU A 25 1.62 0.05 -1.61
CA LEU A 25 1.12 1.40 -1.88
C LEU A 25 1.33 2.33 -0.68
N TYR A 26 1.10 1.84 0.54
CA TYR A 26 1.39 2.58 1.76
C TYR A 26 2.89 2.91 1.88
N SER A 27 3.79 1.98 1.52
CA SER A 27 5.24 2.25 1.47
C SER A 27 5.60 3.34 0.44
N VAL A 28 4.94 3.36 -0.71
CA VAL A 28 5.11 4.41 -1.73
C VAL A 28 4.75 5.78 -1.15
N LEU A 29 3.61 5.88 -0.46
CA LEU A 29 3.18 7.12 0.20
C LEU A 29 4.17 7.54 1.30
N GLN A 30 4.62 6.60 2.14
CA GLN A 30 5.55 6.91 3.23
C GLN A 30 6.92 7.41 2.75
N LYS A 31 7.42 6.91 1.61
CA LYS A 31 8.69 7.35 1.01
C LYS A 31 8.59 8.71 0.33
N ASN A 32 7.37 9.14 -0.04
CA ASN A 32 7.12 10.33 -0.83
C ASN A 32 6.18 11.29 -0.07
N ARG A 33 6.58 11.70 1.15
CA ARG A 33 5.75 12.56 2.02
C ARG A 33 5.52 13.97 1.50
N VAL A 34 6.38 14.46 0.60
CA VAL A 34 6.28 15.78 0.00
C VAL A 34 5.95 15.63 -1.48
N VAL A 35 4.84 16.24 -1.90
CA VAL A 35 4.39 16.24 -3.29
C VAL A 35 5.26 17.22 -4.08
N ASN A 36 5.71 16.79 -5.25
CA ASN A 36 6.40 17.61 -6.23
C ASN A 36 5.93 17.25 -7.65
N GLU A 37 6.37 18.05 -8.63
CA GLU A 37 5.99 17.86 -10.04
C GLU A 37 6.41 16.51 -10.62
N HIS A 38 7.37 15.81 -9.99
CA HIS A 38 7.85 14.53 -10.45
C HIS A 38 7.06 13.33 -9.90
N ASN A 39 6.52 13.45 -8.68
CA ASN A 39 5.89 12.34 -7.97
C ASN A 39 4.36 12.46 -7.84
N TYR A 40 3.75 13.61 -8.16
CA TYR A 40 2.32 13.84 -7.94
C TYR A 40 1.43 12.77 -8.60
N ARG A 41 1.76 12.35 -9.83
CA ARG A 41 0.97 11.32 -10.53
C ARG A 41 0.99 9.98 -9.82
N ILE A 42 2.16 9.58 -9.32
CA ILE A 42 2.32 8.30 -8.62
C ILE A 42 1.57 8.34 -7.29
N LEU A 43 1.64 9.46 -6.57
CA LEU A 43 0.93 9.66 -5.31
C LEU A 43 -0.60 9.64 -5.50
N VAL A 44 -1.10 10.35 -6.52
CA VAL A 44 -2.53 10.34 -6.86
C VAL A 44 -3.01 8.94 -7.21
N GLU A 45 -2.28 8.19 -8.05
CA GLU A 45 -2.66 6.82 -8.37
C GLU A 45 -2.57 5.88 -7.16
N ALA A 46 -1.58 6.04 -6.30
CA ALA A 46 -1.47 5.25 -5.07
C ALA A 46 -2.67 5.48 -4.14
N VAL A 47 -3.10 6.74 -3.96
CA VAL A 47 -4.28 7.07 -3.16
C VAL A 47 -5.55 6.52 -3.82
N ARG A 48 -5.70 6.66 -5.14
CA ARG A 48 -6.85 6.13 -5.89
C ARG A 48 -6.99 4.62 -5.70
N LEU A 49 -5.90 3.88 -5.84
CA LEU A 49 -5.88 2.42 -5.68
C LEU A 49 -6.16 1.99 -4.23
N ILE A 50 -5.64 2.71 -3.23
CA ILE A 50 -5.99 2.44 -1.82
C ILE A 50 -7.48 2.67 -1.60
N ALA A 51 -8.04 3.79 -2.09
CA ALA A 51 -9.47 4.06 -1.97
C ALA A 51 -10.33 3.00 -2.67
N GLU A 52 -9.90 2.54 -3.84
CA GLU A 52 -10.56 1.46 -4.59
C GLU A 52 -10.56 0.14 -3.80
N MET A 53 -9.44 -0.23 -3.17
CA MET A 53 -9.38 -1.42 -2.29
C MET A 53 -10.26 -1.29 -1.04
N LEU A 54 -10.46 -0.07 -0.51
CA LEU A 54 -11.30 0.14 0.67
C LEU A 54 -12.80 0.10 0.33
N ILE A 55 -13.19 0.56 -0.86
CA ILE A 55 -14.60 0.59 -1.28
C ILE A 55 -15.02 -0.74 -1.91
N TRP A 56 -14.17 -1.27 -2.80
CA TRP A 56 -14.48 -2.40 -3.68
C TRP A 56 -13.57 -3.62 -3.43
N GLY A 57 -12.79 -3.62 -2.35
CA GLY A 57 -11.92 -4.74 -2.00
C GLY A 57 -12.65 -6.05 -1.79
N ASN A 58 -11.88 -7.11 -1.59
CA ASN A 58 -12.41 -8.46 -1.43
C ASN A 58 -13.38 -8.55 -0.24
N GLN A 59 -14.68 -8.62 -0.53
CA GLN A 59 -15.72 -8.68 0.52
C GLN A 59 -15.67 -9.95 1.37
N ASN A 60 -14.97 -10.99 0.92
CA ASN A 60 -14.76 -12.22 1.68
C ASN A 60 -13.52 -12.17 2.59
N ASP A 61 -12.72 -11.11 2.50
CA ASP A 61 -11.47 -10.95 3.25
C ASP A 61 -11.35 -9.51 3.80
N SER A 62 -11.67 -9.36 5.08
CA SER A 62 -11.63 -8.07 5.78
C SER A 62 -10.21 -7.57 6.07
N SER A 63 -9.16 -8.35 5.82
CA SER A 63 -7.79 -8.04 6.25
C SER A 63 -7.26 -6.70 5.74
N VAL A 64 -7.68 -6.28 4.55
CA VAL A 64 -7.37 -4.96 3.97
C VAL A 64 -7.97 -3.84 4.80
N MET A 65 -9.24 -3.97 5.18
CA MET A 65 -9.95 -2.99 6.00
C MET A 65 -9.44 -2.99 7.44
N ASP A 66 -9.21 -4.16 8.02
CA ASP A 66 -8.67 -4.31 9.37
C ASP A 66 -7.29 -3.65 9.48
N PHE A 67 -6.39 -3.90 8.52
CA PHE A 67 -5.08 -3.24 8.47
C PHE A 67 -5.18 -1.71 8.32
N PHE A 68 -6.12 -1.22 7.50
CA PHE A 68 -6.34 0.21 7.33
C PHE A 68 -6.83 0.88 8.62
N LEU A 69 -7.81 0.26 9.30
CA LEU A 69 -8.34 0.74 10.57
C LEU A 69 -7.26 0.68 11.67
N GLU A 70 -6.54 -0.44 11.78
CA GLU A 70 -5.44 -0.62 12.74
C GLU A 70 -4.35 0.45 12.60
N GLY A 71 -4.00 0.82 11.37
CA GLY A 71 -2.95 1.79 11.10
C GLY A 71 -3.39 3.26 11.23
N ILE A 72 -4.46 3.66 10.54
CA ILE A 72 -4.82 5.08 10.36
C ILE A 72 -5.83 5.53 11.41
N PHE A 73 -6.86 4.73 11.69
CA PHE A 73 -7.92 5.14 12.61
C PHE A 73 -7.39 5.24 14.05
N TRP A 74 -6.68 4.24 14.55
CA TRP A 74 -6.12 4.32 15.91
C TRP A 74 -5.06 5.41 16.04
N ASN A 75 -4.23 5.63 15.01
CA ASN A 75 -3.23 6.68 15.07
C ASN A 75 -3.87 8.08 15.14
N ILE A 76 -4.96 8.31 14.40
CA ILE A 76 -5.75 9.54 14.53
C ILE A 76 -6.43 9.61 15.90
N PHE A 77 -7.06 8.53 16.35
CA PHE A 77 -7.83 8.51 17.59
C PHE A 77 -6.97 8.73 18.86
N TYR A 78 -5.73 8.24 18.87
CA TYR A 78 -4.81 8.37 20.01
C TYR A 78 -3.85 9.58 19.93
N ASN A 79 -3.76 10.28 18.80
CA ASN A 79 -2.92 11.49 18.65
C ASN A 79 -3.75 12.78 18.45
N LEU A 80 -5.06 12.73 18.72
CA LEU A 80 -5.95 13.87 18.94
C LEU A 80 -6.07 14.15 20.45
#